data_AF-A0A3N0E605-F1
#
_entry.id   AF-A0A3N0E605-F1
#
_cell.length_a   1.000
_cell.length_b   1.000
_cell.length_c   1.000
_cell.angle_alpha   90.00
_cell.angle_beta   90.00
_cell.angle_gamma   90.00
#
_symmetry.space_group_name_H-M   'P 1'
#
loop_
_entity.id
_entity.type
_entity.pdbx_description
1 polymer ?
#
loop_
_entity_poly.entity_id
_entity_poly.type
_entity_poly.pdbx_seq_one_letter_code
_entity_poly.pdbx_strand_id
1 'polypeptide(L)'
;MAPQRFPPIRASDGTVSVSLYEIGEPEGDWAACDYEPGADEFEVIQYGQRNLWDEVEAAYLRWLDLGSPAAERFGLTVTAEGEHRVWVDEPGRVVSAG
;
A
#
# COMPACT_ATOMS: atom_id res chain seq x y z
N MET A 1 -0.67 -15.47 22.16
CA MET A 1 0.27 -14.34 22.11
C MET A 1 -0.56 -13.07 22.13
N ALA A 2 -0.31 -12.15 23.04
CA ALA A 2 -1.05 -10.88 23.07
C ALA A 2 -0.73 -10.08 21.80
N PRO A 3 -1.69 -9.37 21.19
CA PRO A 3 -1.38 -8.48 20.08
C PRO A 3 -0.38 -7.45 20.58
N GLN A 4 0.72 -7.32 19.86
CA GLN A 4 1.72 -6.30 20.12
C GLN A 4 1.00 -4.95 20.13
N ARG A 5 1.24 -4.20 21.19
CA ARG A 5 0.56 -2.95 21.50
C ARG A 5 0.81 -1.99 20.35
N PHE A 6 -0.19 -1.76 19.50
CA PHE A 6 -0.14 -0.69 18.50
C PHE A 6 0.20 0.61 19.24
N PRO A 7 1.32 1.29 18.91
CA PRO A 7 1.58 2.61 19.45
C PRO A 7 0.40 3.54 19.10
N PRO A 8 0.15 4.59 19.91
CA PRO A 8 -0.88 5.56 19.56
C PRO A 8 -0.58 6.12 18.16
N ILE A 9 -1.62 6.26 17.33
CA ILE A 9 -1.54 6.73 15.92
C ILE A 9 -0.67 7.98 15.78
N ARG A 10 -0.60 8.82 16.82
CA ARG A 10 0.40 9.88 16.96
C ARG A 10 0.87 9.97 18.42
N ALA A 11 2.17 9.94 18.65
CA ALA A 11 2.77 10.30 19.93
C ALA A 11 3.10 11.79 19.98
N SER A 12 3.24 12.34 21.19
CA SER A 12 3.52 13.77 21.41
C SER A 12 4.91 14.21 20.96
N ASP A 13 5.83 13.26 20.76
CA ASP A 13 7.18 13.48 20.24
C ASP A 13 7.23 13.54 18.70
N GLY A 14 6.09 13.36 18.03
CA GLY A 14 6.01 13.36 16.57
C GLY A 14 6.15 11.99 15.92
N THR A 15 6.34 10.93 16.72
CA THR A 15 6.28 9.54 16.24
C THR A 15 4.88 9.22 15.75
N VAL A 16 4.80 8.51 14.63
CA VAL A 16 3.54 8.12 13.97
C VAL A 16 3.63 6.68 13.55
N SER A 17 2.57 5.90 13.79
CA SER A 17 2.44 4.58 13.20
C SER A 17 1.44 4.64 12.05
N VAL A 18 1.86 4.18 10.87
CA VAL A 18 1.02 4.04 9.69
C VAL A 18 0.60 2.59 9.60
N SER A 19 -0.71 2.32 9.68
CA SER A 19 -1.24 0.95 9.64
C SER A 19 -2.03 0.68 8.36
N LEU A 20 -1.83 -0.50 7.79
CA LEU A 20 -2.59 -1.07 6.67
C LEU A 20 -3.32 -2.32 7.17
N TYR A 21 -4.60 -2.47 6.81
CA TYR A 21 -5.41 -3.60 7.20
C TYR A 21 -6.56 -3.81 6.22
N GLU A 22 -7.06 -5.04 6.16
CA GLU A 22 -8.22 -5.39 5.35
C GLU A 22 -9.52 -4.95 6.04
N ILE A 23 -10.35 -4.20 5.33
CA ILE A 23 -11.61 -3.68 5.88
C ILE A 23 -12.62 -4.82 5.98
N GLY A 24 -13.10 -5.09 7.18
CA GLY A 24 -14.13 -6.11 7.43
C GLY A 24 -13.56 -7.48 7.80
N GLU A 25 -12.24 -7.64 7.81
CA GLU A 25 -11.54 -8.87 8.21
C GLU A 25 -10.69 -8.61 9.46
N PRO A 26 -11.23 -8.74 10.69
CA PRO A 26 -10.50 -8.39 11.92
C PRO A 26 -9.24 -9.24 12.17
N GLU A 27 -9.19 -10.44 11.57
CA GLU A 27 -8.06 -11.37 11.62
C GLU A 27 -7.31 -11.42 10.27
N GLY A 28 -7.64 -10.51 9.34
CA GLY A 28 -7.05 -10.43 8.02
C GLY A 28 -5.62 -9.90 8.05
N ASP A 29 -5.06 -9.77 6.85
CA ASP A 29 -3.68 -9.34 6.66
C ASP A 29 -3.51 -7.88 7.15
N TRP A 30 -2.37 -7.58 7.78
CA TRP A 30 -2.07 -6.23 8.27
C TRP A 30 -0.57 -5.91 8.21
N ALA A 31 -0.27 -4.60 8.17
CA ALA A 31 1.08 -4.08 8.33
C ALA A 31 1.07 -2.78 9.16
N ALA A 32 2.18 -2.49 9.82
CA ALA A 32 2.42 -1.24 10.53
C ALA A 32 3.85 -0.77 10.25
N CYS A 33 4.03 0.52 9.99
CA CYS A 33 5.32 1.17 9.88
C CYS A 33 5.42 2.28 10.92
N ASP A 34 6.47 2.22 11.74
CA ASP A 34 6.71 3.18 12.81
C ASP A 34 7.69 4.26 12.35
N TYR A 35 7.16 5.46 12.11
CA TYR A 35 7.93 6.65 11.76
C TYR A 35 8.43 7.33 13.03
N GLU A 36 9.75 7.57 13.09
CA GLU A 36 10.41 8.35 14.13
C GLU A 36 11.08 9.60 13.52
N PRO A 37 10.82 10.81 14.05
CA PRO A 37 11.46 12.03 13.55
C PRO A 37 12.99 11.97 13.60
N GLY A 38 13.64 12.15 12.44
CA GLY A 38 15.11 12.21 12.33
C GLY A 38 15.79 10.86 12.08
N ALA A 39 15.03 9.78 11.97
CA ALA A 39 15.53 8.50 11.45
C ALA A 39 15.48 8.47 9.92
N ASP A 40 16.43 7.74 9.31
CA ASP A 40 16.48 7.50 7.85
C ASP A 40 15.88 6.13 7.47
N GLU A 41 15.65 5.26 8.44
CA GLU A 41 15.05 3.93 8.29
C GLU A 41 13.94 3.75 9.33
N PHE A 42 12.87 3.03 8.95
CA PHE A 42 11.67 2.86 9.77
C PHE A 42 11.32 1.38 9.90
N GLU A 43 10.94 0.95 11.10
CA GLU A 43 10.55 -0.44 11.34
C GLU A 43 9.20 -0.73 10.69
N VAL A 44 9.13 -1.84 9.97
CA VAL A 44 7.89 -2.38 9.40
C VAL A 44 7.62 -3.74 10.00
N ILE A 45 6.43 -3.91 10.57
CA ILE A 45 5.91 -5.20 11.05
C ILE A 45 4.69 -5.54 10.22
N GLN A 46 4.65 -6.76 9.69
CA GLN A 46 3.53 -7.25 8.88
C GLN A 46 3.19 -8.69 9.22
N TYR A 47 1.93 -9.05 9.01
CA TYR A 47 1.36 -10.34 9.35
C TYR A 47 0.25 -10.70 8.38
N GLY A 48 0.21 -11.97 7.99
CA GLY A 48 -0.82 -12.48 7.09
C GLY A 48 -0.24 -13.29 5.94
N GLN A 49 -1.10 -13.63 4.98
CA GLN A 49 -0.66 -14.22 3.71
C GLN A 49 -0.06 -13.17 2.78
N ARG A 50 -0.58 -11.95 2.83
CA ARG A 50 -0.09 -10.81 2.05
C ARG A 50 0.82 -9.93 2.89
N ASN A 51 1.88 -9.46 2.25
CA ASN A 51 2.75 -8.43 2.79
C ASN A 51 2.22 -7.05 2.35
N LEU A 52 1.21 -6.54 3.05
CA LEU A 52 0.49 -5.34 2.62
C LEU A 52 1.39 -4.10 2.46
N TRP A 53 2.44 -3.97 3.28
CA TRP A 53 3.40 -2.86 3.14
C TRP A 53 4.18 -2.98 1.84
N ASP A 54 4.77 -4.16 1.57
CA ASP A 54 5.53 -4.44 0.35
C ASP A 54 4.67 -4.20 -0.90
N GLU A 55 3.39 -4.58 -0.88
CA GLU A 55 2.47 -4.36 -2.00
C GLU A 55 2.20 -2.87 -2.26
N VAL A 56 1.97 -2.07 -1.21
CA VAL A 56 1.76 -0.62 -1.34
C VAL A 56 3.04 0.08 -1.78
N GLU A 57 4.19 -0.33 -1.24
CA GLU A 57 5.50 0.18 -1.64
C GLU A 57 5.76 -0.10 -3.12
N ALA A 58 5.56 -1.34 -3.57
CA ALA A 58 5.71 -1.71 -4.98
C ALA A 58 4.78 -0.90 -5.89
N ALA A 59 3.52 -0.72 -5.49
CA ALA A 59 2.56 0.11 -6.23
C ALA A 59 2.98 1.59 -6.28
N TYR A 60 3.50 2.14 -5.18
CA TYR A 60 3.99 3.51 -5.10
C TYR A 60 5.23 3.73 -5.98
N LEU A 61 6.22 2.84 -5.90
CA LEU A 61 7.41 2.88 -6.75
C LEU A 61 7.02 2.76 -8.23
N ARG A 62 6.07 1.89 -8.56
CA ARG A 62 5.55 1.80 -9.93
C ARG A 62 4.88 3.09 -10.38
N TRP A 63 4.12 3.76 -9.52
CA TRP A 63 3.50 5.05 -9.81
C TRP A 63 4.55 6.16 -10.03
N LEU A 64 5.64 6.17 -9.25
CA LEU A 64 6.78 7.05 -9.48
C LEU A 64 7.43 6.80 -10.85
N ASP A 65 7.66 5.54 -11.21
CA ASP A 65 8.23 5.14 -12.52
C ASP A 65 7.34 5.54 -13.70
N LEU A 66 6.02 5.64 -13.47
CA LEU A 66 5.06 6.14 -14.46
C LEU A 66 5.07 7.67 -14.60
N GLY A 67 5.86 8.37 -13.78
CA GLY A 67 5.96 9.83 -13.75
C GLY A 67 4.90 10.50 -12.89
N SER A 68 4.45 9.83 -11.83
CA SER A 68 3.45 10.34 -10.88
C SER A 68 2.16 10.87 -11.55
N PRO A 69 1.54 10.12 -12.48
CA PRO A 69 0.36 10.58 -13.19
C PRO A 69 -0.81 10.84 -12.23
N ALA A 70 -1.60 11.88 -12.55
CA ALA A 70 -2.87 12.14 -11.88
C ALA A 70 -3.89 11.01 -12.14
N ALA A 71 -4.86 10.86 -11.24
CA ALA A 71 -5.81 9.74 -11.27
C ALA A 71 -6.62 9.67 -12.57
N GLU A 72 -6.94 10.82 -13.18
CA GLU A 72 -7.73 10.92 -14.42
C GLU A 72 -7.02 10.34 -15.65
N ARG A 73 -5.70 10.13 -15.56
CA ARG A 73 -4.93 9.47 -16.62
C ARG A 73 -5.03 7.95 -16.55
N PHE A 74 -5.51 7.39 -15.44
CA PHE A 74 -5.72 5.95 -15.35
C PHE A 74 -7.06 5.56 -15.95
N GLY A 75 -7.08 4.39 -16.57
CA GLY A 75 -8.31 3.74 -17.00
C GLY A 75 -8.30 2.25 -16.71
N LEU A 76 -9.47 1.65 -16.82
CA LEU A 76 -9.70 0.23 -16.60
C LEU A 76 -10.42 -0.35 -17.81
N THR A 77 -9.81 -1.35 -18.43
CA THR A 77 -10.47 -2.19 -19.43
C THR A 77 -11.00 -3.43 -18.74
N VAL A 78 -12.29 -3.71 -18.95
CA VAL A 78 -12.97 -4.94 -18.49
C VAL A 78 -13.52 -5.65 -19.72
N THR A 79 -13.19 -6.94 -19.88
CA THR A 79 -13.72 -7.76 -20.98
C THR A 79 -14.87 -8.66 -20.50
N ALA A 80 -15.69 -9.14 -21.43
CA ALA A 80 -16.81 -10.04 -21.10
C ALA A 80 -16.31 -11.40 -20.55
N GLU A 81 -15.08 -11.78 -20.88
CA GLU A 81 -14.39 -12.98 -20.42
C GLU A 81 -13.81 -12.84 -19.01
N GLY A 82 -13.92 -11.66 -18.38
CA GLY A 82 -13.48 -11.39 -17.02
C GLY A 82 -12.04 -10.90 -16.89
N GLU A 83 -11.38 -10.52 -17.99
CA GLU A 83 -10.06 -9.87 -17.90
C GLU A 83 -10.20 -8.42 -17.44
N HIS A 84 -9.42 -8.03 -16.44
CA HIS A 84 -9.33 -6.65 -15.93
C HIS A 84 -7.91 -6.13 -16.13
N ARG A 85 -7.77 -5.01 -16.85
CA ARG A 85 -6.47 -4.38 -17.14
C ARG A 85 -6.51 -2.90 -16.81
N VAL A 86 -5.72 -2.49 -15.81
CA VAL A 86 -5.46 -1.08 -15.52
C VAL A 86 -4.42 -0.56 -16.50
N TRP A 87 -4.59 0.66 -16.98
CA TRP A 87 -3.67 1.30 -17.91
C TRP A 87 -3.54 2.81 -17.61
N VAL A 88 -2.54 3.44 -18.20
CA VAL A 88 -2.33 4.90 -18.10
C VAL A 88 -2.31 5.53 -19.49
N ASP A 89 -3.01 6.65 -19.66
CA ASP A 89 -3.26 7.40 -20.90
C ASP A 89 -4.12 6.67 -21.94
N GLU A 90 -3.79 5.42 -22.27
CA GLU A 90 -4.50 4.63 -23.27
C GLU A 90 -4.50 3.11 -22.97
N PRO A 91 -5.50 2.33 -23.46
CA PRO A 91 -5.64 0.91 -23.17
C PRO A 91 -4.44 0.00 -23.52
N GLY A 92 -3.53 0.46 -24.40
CA GLY A 92 -2.32 -0.28 -24.76
C GLY A 92 -1.20 -0.20 -23.73
N ARG A 93 -1.24 0.78 -22.82
CA ARG A 93 -0.18 1.03 -21.83
C ARG A 93 -0.57 0.45 -20.47
N VAL A 94 -0.63 -0.88 -20.42
CA VAL A 94 -1.05 -1.65 -19.25
C VAL A 94 -0.08 -1.45 -18.07
N VAL A 95 -0.64 -1.28 -16.88
CA VAL A 95 0.06 -1.28 -15.60
C VAL A 95 0.00 -2.70 -15.05
N SER A 96 1.16 -3.36 -14.95
CA SER A 96 1.30 -4.61 -14.22
C SER A 96 1.49 -4.33 -12.72
N ALA A 97 0.93 -5.19 -11.87
CA ALA A 97 1.37 -5.29 -10.49
C ALA A 97 2.84 -5.72 -10.47
N GLY A 98 3.60 -5.17 -9.52
CA GLY A 98 4.98 -5.58 -9.25
C GLY A 98 5.05 -6.98 -8.66
#